data_AF-A0A096M522-F1
#
_entry.id   AF-A0A096M522-F1
#
_cell.length_a   1.000
_cell.length_b   1.000
_cell.length_c   1.000
_cell.angle_alpha   90.00
_cell.angle_beta   90.00
_cell.angle_gamma   90.00
#
_symmetry.space_group_name_H-M   'P 1'
#
loop_
_entity.id
_entity.type
_entity.pdbx_description
1 polymer ?
#
loop_
_entity_poly.entity_id
_entity_poly.type
_entity_poly.pdbx_seq_one_letter_code
_entity_poly.pdbx_strand_id
1 'polypeptide(L)'
;ENAMSSKIPRGTHLPPEARTVQKTDTNLKNSRENVPRVSTRYGQQVELKEQNQNLVAAKEELQKNLSEKQQRVEELELQLDELQKENVEFQKNLQDCHRLLVSAKIDPVLGERVGDAARQKEDERKEVMSVSTDLLRELKAFGDIASQQRTQLQEIQATMEDVTKARELMNQERENFSQEAAEMERALKEAEELLA
;
A
#
# COMPACT_ATOMS: atom_id res chain seq x y z
N GLU A 1 22.25 10.46 -19.93
CA GLU A 1 21.29 10.26 -21.03
C GLU A 1 20.02 9.60 -20.50
N ASN A 2 18.94 10.37 -20.47
CA ASN A 2 17.54 10.00 -20.75
C ASN A 2 16.63 11.03 -20.06
N ALA A 3 16.34 12.10 -20.82
CA ALA A 3 15.42 13.15 -20.42
C ALA A 3 13.98 12.67 -20.66
N MET A 4 13.23 12.43 -19.58
CA MET A 4 11.79 12.18 -19.65
C MET A 4 11.08 13.53 -19.76
N SER A 5 10.44 13.72 -20.91
CA SER A 5 9.68 14.90 -21.31
C SER A 5 8.36 14.95 -20.53
N SER A 6 8.20 15.94 -19.65
CA SER A 6 6.94 16.24 -18.95
C SER A 6 6.26 17.43 -19.64
N LYS A 7 5.09 17.21 -20.24
CA LYS A 7 4.25 18.26 -20.83
C LYS A 7 3.17 18.66 -19.83
N ILE A 8 3.35 19.83 -19.21
CA ILE A 8 2.29 20.63 -18.59
C ILE A 8 1.72 21.56 -19.67
N PRO A 9 0.41 21.72 -19.83
CA PRO A 9 -0.12 22.89 -20.51
C PRO A 9 -0.64 23.89 -19.48
N ARG A 10 0.09 25.00 -19.32
CA ARG A 10 -0.39 26.22 -18.69
C ARG A 10 -0.74 27.22 -19.79
N GLY A 11 -1.94 27.78 -19.69
CA GLY A 11 -2.15 29.21 -19.90
C GLY A 11 -2.69 29.66 -21.25
N THR A 12 -3.80 30.42 -21.13
CA THR A 12 -4.25 31.54 -21.97
C THR A 12 -4.63 31.24 -23.41
N HIS A 13 -5.88 31.52 -23.78
CA HIS A 13 -6.20 32.45 -24.88
C HIS A 13 -7.71 32.80 -24.87
N LEU A 14 -7.99 34.09 -24.70
CA LEU A 14 -9.27 34.76 -25.04
C LEU A 14 -9.45 34.78 -26.58
N PRO A 15 -10.68 35.03 -27.09
CA PRO A 15 -11.16 34.52 -28.38
C PRO A 15 -10.77 35.42 -29.57
N PRO A 16 -10.70 34.87 -30.80
CA PRO A 16 -10.64 35.69 -32.00
C PRO A 16 -12.04 35.93 -32.58
N GLU A 17 -12.41 37.20 -32.65
CA GLU A 17 -13.23 37.71 -33.73
C GLU A 17 -12.44 37.59 -35.05
N ALA A 18 -13.10 37.13 -36.13
CA ALA A 18 -13.25 37.90 -37.37
C ALA A 18 -13.73 37.02 -38.54
N ARG A 19 -14.96 37.35 -38.99
CA ARG A 19 -15.33 37.68 -40.37
C ARG A 19 -15.00 36.68 -41.50
N THR A 20 -16.08 36.17 -42.09
CA THR A 20 -16.25 36.16 -43.55
C THR A 20 -17.53 36.91 -43.91
N VAL A 21 -17.34 38.05 -44.57
CA VAL A 21 -18.35 38.90 -45.21
C VAL A 21 -18.19 38.72 -46.71
N GLN A 22 -19.28 38.47 -47.43
CA GLN A 22 -19.54 38.93 -48.81
C GLN A 22 -21.07 38.78 -49.01
N LYS A 23 -21.88 39.84 -48.82
CA LYS A 23 -22.18 40.99 -49.71
C LYS A 23 -22.66 40.60 -51.12
N THR A 24 -23.96 40.82 -51.35
CA THR A 24 -24.54 41.56 -52.50
C THR A 24 -25.89 42.11 -52.01
N ASP A 25 -25.96 43.37 -51.59
CA ASP A 25 -26.33 44.55 -52.41
C ASP A 25 -27.77 44.54 -52.94
N THR A 26 -28.58 45.37 -52.30
CA THR A 26 -29.57 46.28 -52.90
C THR A 26 -30.41 45.77 -54.08
N ASN A 27 -31.70 45.49 -53.84
CA ASN A 27 -32.72 45.93 -54.79
C ASN A 27 -34.10 46.14 -54.12
N LEU A 28 -34.42 47.41 -53.90
CA LEU A 28 -35.79 47.91 -53.91
C LEU A 28 -36.42 47.57 -55.26
N LYS A 29 -37.35 46.61 -55.31
CA LYS A 29 -38.34 46.59 -56.39
C LYS A 29 -39.64 45.92 -55.96
N ASN A 30 -40.64 46.79 -55.84
CA ASN A 30 -42.07 46.48 -55.89
C ASN A 30 -42.38 45.40 -56.92
N SER A 31 -43.02 44.33 -56.48
CA SER A 31 -44.05 43.64 -57.26
C SER A 31 -44.98 42.91 -56.30
N ARG A 32 -45.84 43.67 -55.61
CA ARG A 32 -47.13 43.12 -55.19
C ARG A 32 -47.99 43.12 -56.44
N GLU A 33 -48.00 41.98 -57.12
CA GLU A 33 -48.94 41.71 -58.19
C GLU A 33 -50.36 41.76 -57.59
N ASN A 34 -51.09 42.79 -58.03
CA ASN A 34 -52.45 43.06 -57.63
C ASN A 34 -53.36 41.95 -58.15
N VAL A 35 -53.70 40.99 -57.29
CA VAL A 35 -55.01 40.35 -57.35
C VAL A 35 -55.82 40.97 -56.20
N PRO A 36 -56.90 41.70 -56.46
CA PRO A 36 -57.76 42.22 -55.41
C PRO A 36 -58.48 41.03 -54.76
N ARG A 37 -57.83 40.42 -53.76
CA ARG A 37 -58.55 39.62 -52.77
C ARG A 37 -59.43 40.65 -52.07
N VAL A 38 -60.72 40.63 -52.36
CA VAL A 38 -61.73 41.39 -51.63
C VAL A 38 -61.65 40.89 -50.18
N SER A 39 -60.74 41.49 -49.41
CA SER A 39 -60.62 41.28 -47.98
C SER A 39 -61.81 42.01 -47.41
N THR A 40 -62.88 41.25 -47.23
CA THR A 40 -64.09 41.74 -46.59
C THR A 40 -63.70 42.36 -45.25
N ARG A 41 -64.40 43.41 -44.81
CA ARG A 41 -64.18 44.06 -43.49
C ARG A 41 -64.06 43.05 -42.33
N TYR A 42 -64.71 41.90 -42.49
CA TYR A 42 -64.64 40.76 -41.57
C TYR A 42 -63.29 40.02 -41.59
N GLY A 43 -62.64 39.84 -42.74
CA GLY A 43 -61.33 39.19 -42.86
C GLY A 43 -60.20 39.96 -42.17
N GLN A 44 -60.15 41.29 -42.36
CA GLN A 44 -59.19 42.15 -41.65
C GLN A 44 -59.40 42.12 -40.13
N GLN A 45 -60.65 42.00 -39.68
CA GLN A 45 -60.98 41.90 -38.26
C GLN A 45 -60.52 40.57 -37.65
N VAL A 46 -60.59 39.47 -38.40
CA VAL A 46 -60.11 38.15 -37.96
C VAL A 46 -58.57 38.13 -37.89
N GLU A 47 -57.89 38.68 -38.89
CA GLU A 47 -56.41 38.75 -38.92
C GLU A 47 -55.85 39.61 -37.77
N LEU A 48 -56.47 40.75 -37.45
CA LEU A 48 -56.09 41.56 -36.29
C LEU A 48 -56.33 40.85 -34.95
N LYS A 49 -57.37 40.01 -34.85
CA LYS A 49 -57.61 39.19 -33.65
C LYS A 49 -56.54 38.11 -33.50
N GLU A 50 -56.18 37.45 -34.60
CA GLU A 50 -55.13 36.42 -34.63
C GLU A 50 -53.76 37.02 -34.27
N GLN A 51 -53.41 38.18 -34.82
CA GLN A 51 -52.18 38.89 -34.47
C GLN A 51 -52.15 39.29 -32.98
N ASN A 52 -53.27 39.79 -32.44
CA ASN A 52 -53.34 40.09 -31.01
C ASN A 52 -53.19 38.83 -30.15
N GLN A 53 -53.80 37.71 -30.54
CA GLN A 53 -53.62 36.42 -29.84
C GLN A 53 -52.16 35.96 -29.87
N ASN A 54 -51.50 36.04 -31.03
CA ASN A 54 -50.08 35.72 -31.17
C ASN A 54 -49.18 36.63 -30.32
N LEU A 55 -49.49 37.93 -30.24
CA LEU A 55 -48.78 38.86 -29.38
C LEU A 55 -48.97 38.57 -27.89
N VAL A 56 -50.18 38.18 -27.47
CA VAL A 56 -50.44 37.76 -26.09
C VAL A 56 -49.66 36.50 -25.76
N ALA A 57 -49.68 35.48 -26.63
CA ALA A 57 -48.92 34.25 -26.45
C ALA A 57 -47.41 34.51 -26.39
N ALA A 58 -46.88 35.35 -27.29
CA ALA A 58 -45.47 35.74 -27.28
C ALA A 58 -45.09 36.54 -26.02
N LYS A 59 -45.99 37.39 -25.53
CA LYS A 59 -45.80 38.14 -24.28
C LYS A 59 -45.75 37.20 -23.07
N GLU A 60 -46.67 36.24 -22.99
CA GLU A 60 -46.71 35.24 -21.92
C GLU A 60 -45.44 34.37 -21.93
N GLU A 61 -45.00 33.92 -23.10
CA GLU A 61 -43.77 33.15 -23.26
C GLU A 61 -42.52 33.95 -22.89
N LEU A 62 -42.45 35.23 -23.27
CA LEU A 62 -41.36 36.12 -22.85
C LEU A 62 -41.36 36.34 -21.34
N GLN A 63 -42.53 36.51 -20.73
CA GLN A 63 -42.65 36.68 -19.29
C GLN A 63 -42.20 35.41 -18.55
N LYS A 64 -42.60 34.23 -19.04
CA LYS A 64 -42.15 32.94 -18.50
C LYS A 64 -40.62 32.79 -18.61
N ASN A 65 -40.06 33.05 -19.79
CA ASN A 65 -38.60 32.99 -19.99
C ASN A 65 -37.87 33.97 -19.07
N LEU A 66 -38.40 35.19 -18.87
CA LEU A 66 -37.80 36.15 -17.96
C LEU A 66 -37.74 35.62 -16.52
N SER A 67 -38.85 35.06 -16.03
CA SER A 67 -38.91 34.46 -14.69
C SER A 67 -37.95 33.28 -14.54
N GLU A 68 -37.88 32.39 -15.53
CA GLU A 68 -36.94 31.26 -15.53
C GLU A 68 -35.47 31.72 -15.50
N LYS A 69 -35.13 32.76 -16.28
CA LYS A 69 -33.78 33.33 -16.26
C LYS A 69 -33.46 34.02 -14.93
N GLN A 70 -34.42 34.72 -14.33
CA GLN A 70 -34.26 35.32 -13.00
C GLN A 70 -34.00 34.27 -11.94
N GLN A 71 -34.80 33.21 -11.89
CA GLN A 71 -34.56 32.08 -10.99
C GLN A 71 -33.16 31.47 -11.22
N ARG A 72 -32.76 31.30 -12.48
CA ARG A 72 -31.44 30.75 -12.79
C ARG A 72 -30.29 31.65 -12.30
N VAL A 73 -30.47 32.96 -12.34
CA VAL A 73 -29.50 33.92 -11.80
C VAL A 73 -29.40 33.76 -10.28
N GLU A 74 -30.52 33.70 -9.57
CA GLU A 74 -30.55 33.51 -8.11
C GLU A 74 -29.86 32.19 -7.69
N GLU A 75 -30.10 31.10 -8.42
CA GLU A 75 -29.42 29.82 -8.17
C GLU A 75 -27.90 29.91 -8.37
N LEU A 76 -27.44 30.63 -9.40
CA LEU A 76 -26.02 30.78 -9.69
C LEU A 76 -25.33 31.69 -8.67
N GLU A 77 -26.00 32.73 -8.19
CA GLU A 77 -25.51 33.59 -7.12
C GLU A 77 -25.30 32.79 -5.82
N LEU A 78 -26.26 31.92 -5.47
CA LEU A 78 -26.13 31.05 -4.31
C LEU A 78 -24.94 30.07 -4.44
N GLN A 79 -24.77 29.45 -5.61
CA GLN A 79 -23.64 28.55 -5.87
C GLN A 79 -22.30 29.28 -5.78
N LEU A 80 -22.24 30.52 -6.25
CA LEU A 80 -21.04 31.35 -6.15
C LEU A 80 -20.68 31.62 -4.68
N ASP A 81 -21.67 31.98 -3.87
CA ASP A 81 -21.48 32.23 -2.44
C ASP A 81 -20.99 30.98 -1.69
N GLU A 82 -21.53 29.79 -2.02
CA GLU A 82 -21.08 28.51 -1.45
C GLU A 82 -19.64 28.20 -1.85
N LEU A 83 -19.31 28.28 -3.14
CA LEU A 83 -17.95 28.07 -3.64
C LEU A 83 -16.95 29.05 -3.02
N GLN A 84 -17.36 30.30 -2.80
CA GLN A 84 -16.50 31.29 -2.17
C GLN A 84 -16.21 30.94 -0.70
N LYS A 85 -17.21 30.44 0.04
CA LYS A 85 -17.01 29.95 1.42
C LYS A 85 -16.08 28.73 1.45
N GLU A 86 -16.30 27.75 0.58
CA GLU A 86 -15.44 26.57 0.47
C GLU A 86 -14.00 26.95 0.12
N ASN A 87 -13.81 27.90 -0.80
CA ASN A 87 -12.47 28.36 -1.18
C ASN A 87 -11.72 28.96 0.01
N VAL A 88 -12.40 29.79 0.82
CA VAL A 88 -11.83 30.35 2.05
C VAL A 88 -11.47 29.25 3.05
N GLU A 89 -12.32 28.24 3.21
CA GLU A 89 -12.06 27.09 4.08
C GLU A 89 -10.85 26.27 3.60
N PHE A 90 -10.76 25.97 2.30
CA PHE A 90 -9.62 25.28 1.71
C PHE A 90 -8.30 26.05 1.90
N GLN A 91 -8.34 27.38 1.73
CA GLN A 91 -7.16 28.22 1.97
C GLN A 91 -6.71 28.16 3.43
N LYS A 92 -7.66 28.20 4.37
CA LYS A 92 -7.36 28.06 5.80
C LYS A 92 -6.75 26.70 6.11
N ASN A 93 -7.36 25.62 5.63
CA ASN A 93 -6.85 24.26 5.83
C ASN A 93 -5.44 24.09 5.26
N LEU A 94 -5.17 24.66 4.09
CA LEU A 94 -3.83 24.64 3.49
C LEU A 94 -2.80 25.39 4.35
N GLN A 95 -3.16 26.55 4.89
CA GLN A 95 -2.30 27.32 5.80
C GLN A 95 -2.04 26.56 7.11
N ASP A 96 -3.06 25.91 7.67
CA ASP A 96 -2.94 25.12 8.90
C ASP A 96 -2.04 23.90 8.68
N CYS A 97 -2.23 23.17 7.57
CA CYS A 97 -1.34 22.08 7.18
C CYS A 97 0.11 22.57 6.99
N HIS A 98 0.31 23.70 6.30
CA HIS A 98 1.65 24.28 6.11
C HIS A 98 2.29 24.62 7.46
N ARG A 99 1.54 25.24 8.39
CA ARG A 99 2.02 25.57 9.73
C ARG A 99 2.43 24.32 10.51
N LEU A 100 1.63 23.25 10.46
CA LEU A 100 1.96 21.98 11.11
C LEU A 100 3.24 21.36 10.56
N LEU A 101 3.38 21.32 9.22
CA LEU A 101 4.57 20.80 8.56
C LEU A 101 5.83 21.59 8.94
N VAL A 102 5.77 22.93 8.90
CA VAL A 102 6.89 23.81 9.29
C VAL A 102 7.22 23.66 10.78
N SER A 103 6.20 23.62 11.65
CA SER A 103 6.39 23.48 13.10
C SER A 103 7.05 22.16 13.46
N ALA A 104 6.67 21.07 12.78
CA ALA A 104 7.25 19.75 12.93
C ALA A 104 8.60 19.59 12.19
N LYS A 105 9.07 20.63 11.48
CA LYS A 105 10.25 20.59 10.59
C LYS A 105 10.16 19.46 9.54
N ILE A 106 8.95 19.10 9.15
CA ILE A 106 8.67 18.08 8.14
C ILE A 106 8.71 18.78 6.78
N ASP A 107 9.76 18.53 6.02
CA ASP A 107 9.81 18.92 4.61
C ASP A 107 8.81 18.03 3.83
N PRO A 108 7.83 18.61 3.11
CA PRO A 108 6.89 17.84 2.30
C PRO A 108 7.58 17.01 1.21
N VAL A 109 8.80 17.36 0.79
CA VAL A 109 9.64 16.57 -0.15
C VAL A 109 10.42 15.46 0.57
N LEU A 110 10.58 15.52 1.90
CA LEU A 110 11.18 14.44 2.71
C LEU A 110 10.18 13.33 3.08
N GLY A 111 8.88 13.50 2.83
CA GLY A 111 7.86 12.50 3.20
C GLY A 111 8.13 11.11 2.62
N GLU A 112 8.57 11.03 1.36
CA GLU A 112 8.97 9.77 0.72
C GLU A 112 10.19 9.15 1.41
N ARG A 113 11.22 9.97 1.71
CA ARG A 113 12.43 9.53 2.43
C ARG A 113 12.12 9.04 3.85
N VAL A 114 11.14 9.63 4.54
CA VAL A 114 10.67 9.15 5.85
C VAL A 114 9.96 7.81 5.71
N GLY A 115 9.14 7.63 4.67
CA GLY A 115 8.49 6.36 4.37
C GLY A 115 9.49 5.24 4.05
N ASP A 116 10.51 5.54 3.24
CA ASP A 116 11.57 4.60 2.90
C ASP A 116 12.41 4.23 4.12
N ALA A 117 12.79 5.21 4.95
CA ALA A 117 13.50 4.93 6.20
C ALA A 117 12.68 4.07 7.17
N ALA A 118 11.36 4.27 7.24
CA ALA A 118 10.47 3.44 8.05
C ALA A 118 10.37 2.00 7.52
N ARG A 119 10.29 1.82 6.19
CA ARG A 119 10.31 0.50 5.55
C ARG A 119 11.65 -0.22 5.79
N GLN A 120 12.76 0.48 5.57
CA GLN A 120 14.09 -0.07 5.81
C GLN A 120 14.27 -0.53 7.26
N LYS A 121 13.86 0.29 8.24
CA LYS A 121 13.92 -0.10 9.65
C LYS A 121 13.06 -1.33 9.96
N GLU A 122 11.90 -1.44 9.34
CA GLU A 122 11.02 -2.60 9.53
C GLU A 122 11.63 -3.86 8.92
N ASP A 123 12.29 -3.76 7.77
CA ASP A 123 12.98 -4.87 7.14
C ASP A 123 14.23 -5.29 7.95
N GLU A 124 15.04 -4.33 8.40
CA GLU A 124 16.16 -4.59 9.33
C GLU A 124 15.66 -5.28 10.61
N ARG A 125 14.52 -4.84 11.17
CA ARG A 125 13.91 -5.45 12.36
C ARG A 125 13.52 -6.91 12.10
N LYS A 126 12.93 -7.20 10.94
CA LYS A 126 12.55 -8.58 10.56
C LYS A 126 13.78 -9.47 10.39
N GLU A 127 14.83 -8.97 9.76
CA GLU A 127 16.09 -9.72 9.61
C GLU A 127 16.72 -10.04 10.97
N VAL A 128 16.82 -9.04 11.87
CA VAL A 128 17.33 -9.24 13.23
C VAL A 128 16.48 -10.26 13.99
N MET A 129 15.15 -10.20 13.87
CA MET A 129 14.27 -11.19 14.49
C MET A 129 14.50 -12.59 13.92
N SER A 130 14.64 -12.73 12.60
CA SER A 130 14.91 -14.02 11.95
C SER A 130 16.21 -14.61 12.47
N VAL A 131 17.31 -13.86 12.43
CA VAL A 131 18.62 -14.30 12.91
C VAL A 131 18.58 -14.64 14.40
N SER A 132 17.89 -13.84 15.22
CA SER A 132 17.71 -14.14 16.64
C SER A 132 16.94 -15.44 16.87
N THR A 133 15.93 -15.73 16.05
CA THR A 133 15.16 -16.98 16.17
C THR A 133 15.96 -18.20 15.75
N ASP A 134 16.80 -18.07 14.71
CA ASP A 134 17.68 -19.15 14.26
C ASP A 134 18.78 -19.44 15.29
N LEU A 135 19.40 -18.40 15.85
CA LEU A 135 20.39 -18.54 16.92
C LEU A 135 19.81 -19.26 18.15
N LEU A 136 18.58 -18.89 18.56
CA LEU A 136 17.92 -19.54 19.69
C LEU A 136 17.62 -21.02 19.41
N ARG A 137 17.25 -21.36 18.17
CA ARG A 137 17.08 -22.75 17.73
C ARG A 137 18.39 -23.52 17.81
N GLU A 138 19.47 -22.94 17.32
CA GLU A 138 20.80 -23.57 17.33
C GLU A 138 21.33 -23.77 18.75
N LEU A 139 21.19 -22.77 19.63
CA LEU A 139 21.58 -22.90 21.04
C LEU A 139 20.82 -24.02 21.76
N LYS A 140 19.52 -24.18 21.46
CA LYS A 140 18.73 -25.28 22.00
C LYS A 140 19.24 -26.63 21.50
N ALA A 141 19.45 -26.76 20.20
CA ALA A 141 19.97 -27.99 19.60
C ALA A 141 21.37 -28.34 20.16
N PHE A 142 22.24 -27.34 20.33
CA PHE A 142 23.54 -27.52 20.97
C PHE A 142 23.40 -28.03 22.41
N GLY A 143 22.50 -27.43 23.21
CA GLY A 143 22.23 -27.89 24.58
C GLY A 143 21.72 -29.33 24.64
N ASP A 144 20.83 -29.71 23.72
CA ASP A 144 20.30 -31.07 23.62
C ASP A 144 21.43 -32.08 23.28
N ILE A 145 22.26 -31.76 22.28
CA ILE A 145 23.41 -32.59 21.88
C ILE A 145 24.44 -32.71 23.00
N ALA A 146 24.80 -31.60 23.65
CA ALA A 146 25.76 -31.61 24.75
C ALA A 146 25.26 -32.46 25.93
N SER A 147 23.96 -32.41 26.21
CA SER A 147 23.33 -33.24 27.24
C SER A 147 23.38 -34.73 26.87
N GLN A 148 23.09 -35.07 25.61
CA GLN A 148 23.20 -36.44 25.12
C GLN A 148 24.64 -36.97 25.18
N GLN A 149 25.62 -36.18 24.75
CA GLN A 149 27.04 -36.55 24.82
C GLN A 149 27.50 -36.77 26.26
N ARG A 150 27.03 -35.94 27.20
CA ARG A 150 27.33 -36.12 28.63
C ARG A 150 26.82 -37.46 29.14
N THR A 151 25.59 -37.85 28.82
CA THR A 151 25.03 -39.14 29.21
C THR A 151 25.85 -40.29 28.64
N GLN A 152 26.20 -40.24 27.36
CA GLN A 152 27.04 -41.27 26.71
C GLN A 152 28.41 -41.40 27.38
N LEU A 153 29.06 -40.28 27.73
CA LEU A 153 30.33 -40.31 28.44
C LEU A 153 30.20 -40.93 29.84
N GLN A 154 29.11 -40.68 30.55
CA GLN A 154 28.85 -41.29 31.84
C GLN A 154 28.65 -42.81 31.73
N GLU A 155 27.94 -43.27 30.70
CA GLU A 155 27.79 -44.70 30.42
C GLU A 155 29.15 -45.35 30.10
N ILE A 156 29.96 -44.74 29.23
CA ILE A 156 31.30 -45.22 28.92
C ILE A 156 32.16 -45.29 30.19
N GLN A 157 32.12 -44.26 31.03
CA GLN A 157 32.88 -44.23 32.27
C GLN A 157 32.47 -45.36 33.23
N ALA A 158 31.16 -45.62 33.36
CA ALA A 158 30.65 -46.72 34.16
C ALA A 158 31.13 -48.08 33.62
N THR A 159 31.01 -48.31 32.31
CA THR A 159 31.51 -49.56 31.70
C THR A 159 33.01 -49.75 31.88
N MET A 160 33.79 -48.67 31.78
CA MET A 160 35.24 -48.72 31.99
C MET A 160 35.60 -49.07 33.44
N GLU A 161 34.84 -48.55 34.41
CA GLU A 161 35.01 -48.88 35.82
C GLU A 161 34.73 -50.37 36.07
N ASP A 162 33.65 -50.90 35.48
CA ASP A 162 33.29 -52.32 35.60
C ASP A 162 34.33 -53.24 34.96
N VAL A 163 34.83 -52.90 33.75
CA VAL A 163 35.91 -53.64 33.09
C VAL A 163 37.19 -53.61 33.92
N THR A 164 37.50 -52.48 34.55
CA THR A 164 38.69 -52.35 35.41
C THR A 164 38.57 -53.25 36.64
N LYS A 165 37.41 -53.27 37.30
CA LYS A 165 37.13 -54.17 38.44
C LYS A 165 37.21 -55.65 38.03
N ALA A 166 36.63 -56.01 36.89
CA ALA A 166 36.68 -57.38 36.38
C ALA A 166 38.13 -57.82 36.08
N ARG A 167 38.94 -56.94 35.52
CA ARG A 167 40.36 -57.19 35.28
C ARG A 167 41.15 -57.40 36.58
N GLU A 168 40.86 -56.61 37.62
CA GLU A 168 41.47 -56.75 38.94
C GLU A 168 41.18 -58.14 39.54
N LEU A 169 39.91 -58.56 39.51
CA LEU A 169 39.47 -59.87 40.00
C LEU A 169 40.15 -61.01 39.23
N MET A 170 40.17 -60.94 37.91
CA MET A 170 40.80 -61.97 37.07
C MET A 170 42.31 -62.07 37.36
N ASN A 171 42.99 -60.96 37.64
CA ASN A 171 44.40 -60.97 38.03
C ASN A 171 44.59 -61.67 39.39
N GLN A 172 43.73 -61.38 40.37
CA GLN A 172 43.79 -62.02 41.69
C GLN A 172 43.53 -63.53 41.59
N GLU A 173 42.53 -63.96 40.82
CA GLU A 173 42.27 -65.38 40.57
C GLU A 173 43.49 -66.06 39.93
N ARG A 174 44.09 -65.43 38.92
CA ARG A 174 45.29 -65.97 38.26
C ARG A 174 46.48 -66.10 39.23
N GLU A 175 46.68 -65.13 40.12
CA GLU A 175 47.72 -65.21 41.16
C GLU A 175 47.46 -66.37 42.12
N ASN A 176 46.22 -66.53 42.59
CA ASN A 176 45.83 -67.64 43.45
C ASN A 176 46.05 -69.00 42.76
N PHE A 177 45.59 -69.16 41.52
CA PHE A 177 45.81 -70.38 40.74
C PHE A 177 47.30 -70.69 40.53
N SER A 178 48.11 -69.66 40.25
CA SER A 178 49.55 -69.84 40.11
C SER A 178 50.19 -70.33 41.41
N GLN A 179 49.72 -69.85 42.56
CA GLN A 179 50.22 -70.28 43.85
C GLN A 179 49.81 -71.72 44.17
N GLU A 180 48.54 -72.09 43.97
CA GLU A 180 48.06 -73.47 44.12
C GLU A 180 48.81 -74.46 43.22
N ALA A 181 49.06 -74.07 41.95
CA ALA A 181 49.83 -74.89 41.03
C ALA A 181 51.27 -75.14 41.50
N ALA A 182 51.94 -74.10 42.03
CA ALA A 182 53.29 -74.21 42.57
C ALA A 182 53.34 -75.08 43.84
N GLU A 183 52.31 -75.00 44.69
CA GLU A 183 52.17 -75.86 45.87
C GLU A 183 51.96 -77.32 45.48
N MET A 184 51.09 -77.56 44.48
CA MET A 184 50.86 -78.90 43.93
C MET A 184 52.12 -79.49 43.30
N GLU A 185 52.87 -78.70 42.54
CA GLU A 185 54.13 -79.15 41.94
C GLU A 185 55.18 -79.51 43.01
N ARG A 186 55.21 -78.77 44.13
CA ARG A 186 56.07 -79.09 45.27
C ARG A 186 55.66 -80.41 45.93
N ALA A 187 54.38 -80.57 46.23
CA ALA A 187 53.84 -81.80 46.84
C ALA A 187 54.08 -83.03 45.93
N LEU A 188 53.98 -82.85 44.61
CA LEU A 188 54.25 -83.92 43.65
C LEU A 188 55.73 -84.32 43.66
N LYS A 189 56.66 -83.35 43.67
CA LYS A 189 58.11 -83.63 43.79
C LYS A 189 58.44 -84.36 45.10
N GLU A 190 57.86 -83.93 46.22
CA GLU A 190 58.03 -84.60 47.52
C GLU A 190 57.50 -86.04 47.50
N ALA A 191 56.36 -86.28 46.85
CA ALA A 191 55.81 -87.62 46.68
C ALA A 191 56.67 -88.52 45.77
N GLU A 192 57.23 -87.97 44.69
CA GLU A 192 58.18 -88.67 43.82
C GLU A 192 59.46 -89.07 44.56
N GLU A 193 60.01 -88.19 45.40
CA GLU A 193 61.19 -88.48 46.22
C GLU A 193 60.95 -89.60 47.24
N LEU A 194 59.74 -89.70 47.80
CA LEU A 194 59.38 -90.78 48.75
C LEU A 194 59.18 -92.15 48.08
N LEU A 195 58.93 -92.18 46.77
CA LEU A 195 58.72 -93.41 46.00
C LEU A 195 59.98 -93.94 45.31
N ALA A 196 61.05 -93.13 45.26
CA ALA A 196 62.36 -93.48 44.70
C ALA A 196 63.27 -94.16 45.74
#